data_AF-A0A246GDX0-F1
#
_entry.id   AF-A0A246GDX0-F1
#
_cell.length_a   1.000
_cell.length_b   1.000
_cell.length_c   1.000
_cell.angle_alpha   90.00
_cell.angle_beta   90.00
_cell.angle_gamma   90.00
#
_symmetry.space_group_name_H-M   'P 1'
#
loop_
_entity.id
_entity.type
_entity.pdbx_description
1 polymer ?
#
loop_
_entity_poly.entity_id
_entity_poly.type
_entity_poly.pdbx_seq_one_letter_code
_entity_poly.pdbx_strand_id
1 'polypeptide(L)'
;MEKHLIKSYGTLLILTFLAFILQFIKVNPIGKISFIMFLFSIKFLFVAFQFMELKKANIAWKLIIITILILIVLPVILINI
;
A
#
# COMPACT_ATOMS: atom_id res chain seq x y z
N MET A 1 -0.60 23.15 -9.87
CA MET A 1 -0.19 21.91 -9.19
C MET A 1 0.74 21.16 -10.12
N GLU A 2 1.91 20.71 -9.65
CA GLU A 2 2.89 20.06 -10.53
C GLU A 2 2.31 18.81 -11.21
N LYS A 3 2.58 18.62 -12.51
CA LYS A 3 2.06 17.49 -13.31
C LYS A 3 2.37 16.13 -12.68
N HIS A 4 3.50 16.03 -12.00
CA HIS A 4 3.94 14.84 -11.28
C HIS A 4 3.04 14.50 -10.08
N LEU A 5 2.57 15.50 -9.33
CA LEU A 5 1.66 15.31 -8.22
C LEU A 5 0.29 14.83 -8.71
N ILE A 6 -0.23 15.43 -9.79
CA ILE A 6 -1.52 15.04 -10.39
C ILE A 6 -1.52 13.55 -10.77
N LYS A 7 -0.44 13.08 -11.41
CA LYS A 7 -0.27 11.66 -11.74
C LYS A 7 -0.31 10.78 -10.49
N SER A 8 0.37 11.19 -9.42
CA SER A 8 0.39 10.45 -8.16
C SER A 8 -0.96 10.35 -7.46
N TYR A 9 -1.69 11.46 -7.40
CA TYR A 9 -3.05 11.46 -6.87
C TYR A 9 -3.99 10.58 -7.72
N GLY A 10 -3.86 10.62 -9.04
CA GLY A 10 -4.59 9.74 -9.95
C GLY A 10 -4.33 8.26 -9.67
N THR A 11 -3.06 7.87 -9.52
CA THR A 11 -2.69 6.49 -9.15
C THR A 11 -3.27 6.08 -7.79
N LEU A 12 -3.18 6.95 -6.78
CA LEU A 12 -3.75 6.68 -5.45
C LEU A 12 -5.27 6.52 -5.48
N LEU A 13 -5.98 7.32 -6.27
CA LEU A 13 -7.42 7.20 -6.47
C LEU A 13 -7.77 5.84 -7.08
N ILE A 14 -7.08 5.43 -8.14
CA ILE A 14 -7.28 4.12 -8.78
C ILE A 14 -7.09 2.98 -7.76
N LEU A 15 -6.02 3.02 -6.95
CA LEU A 15 -5.81 2.01 -5.91
C LEU A 15 -6.91 2.03 -4.85
N THR A 16 -7.50 3.19 -4.56
CA THR A 16 -8.66 3.31 -3.65
C THR A 16 -9.89 2.63 -4.23
N PHE A 17 -10.21 2.93 -5.49
CA PHE A 17 -11.35 2.32 -6.17
C PHE A 17 -11.19 0.81 -6.29
N LEU A 18 -9.99 0.31 -6.59
CA LEU A 18 -9.73 -1.12 -6.68
C LEU A 18 -9.99 -1.83 -5.33
N ALA A 19 -9.49 -1.25 -4.23
CA ALA A 19 -9.72 -1.78 -2.89
C ALA A 19 -11.21 -1.74 -2.49
N PHE A 20 -11.93 -0.69 -2.90
CA PHE A 20 -13.36 -0.54 -2.68
C PHE A 20 -14.17 -1.59 -3.45
N ILE A 21 -13.90 -1.78 -4.74
CA ILE A 21 -14.58 -2.79 -5.58
C ILE A 21 -14.38 -4.19 -4.98
N LEU A 22 -13.19 -4.47 -4.46
CA LEU A 22 -12.88 -5.76 -3.83
C LEU A 22 -13.83 -6.11 -2.67
N GLN A 23 -14.43 -5.11 -2.01
CA GLN A 23 -15.38 -5.33 -0.93
C GLN A 23 -16.66 -6.03 -1.42
N PHE A 24 -17.05 -5.82 -2.68
CA PHE A 24 -18.28 -6.37 -3.26
C PHE A 24 -18.08 -7.72 -3.95
N ILE A 25 -16.83 -8.12 -4.21
CA ILE A 25 -16.53 -9.40 -4.84
C ILE A 25 -16.66 -10.53 -3.80
N LYS A 26 -17.41 -11.57 -4.13
CA LYS A 26 -17.49 -12.81 -3.36
C LYS A 26 -16.30 -13.71 -3.71
N VAL A 27 -15.26 -13.63 -2.90
CA VAL A 27 -14.04 -14.46 -2.94
C VAL A 27 -13.76 -15.00 -1.54
N ASN A 28 -12.89 -16.01 -1.44
CA ASN A 28 -12.43 -16.56 -0.17
C ASN A 28 -11.98 -15.40 0.78
N PRO A 29 -12.49 -15.32 2.02
CA PRO A 29 -12.11 -14.26 2.97
C PRO A 29 -10.61 -14.09 3.13
N ILE A 30 -9.84 -15.19 3.18
CA ILE A 30 -8.38 -15.16 3.33
C ILE A 30 -7.71 -14.49 2.12
N GLY A 31 -8.15 -14.88 0.92
CA GLY A 31 -7.66 -14.31 -0.34
C GLY A 31 -8.01 -12.83 -0.47
N LYS A 32 -9.21 -12.44 -0.02
CA LYS A 32 -9.66 -11.05 0.02
C LYS A 32 -8.80 -10.20 0.95
N ILE A 33 -8.56 -10.67 2.17
CA ILE A 33 -7.72 -9.97 3.17
C ILE A 33 -6.30 -9.81 2.65
N SER A 34 -5.71 -10.89 2.11
CA SER A 34 -4.36 -10.87 1.54
C SER A 34 -4.24 -9.84 0.40
N PHE A 35 -5.23 -9.77 -0.48
CA PHE A 35 -5.23 -8.82 -1.59
C PHE A 35 -5.43 -7.37 -1.13
N ILE A 36 -6.27 -7.12 -0.13
CA ILE A 36 -6.43 -5.80 0.49
C ILE A 36 -5.11 -5.36 1.13
N MET A 37 -4.44 -6.24 1.87
CA MET A 37 -3.14 -5.94 2.49
C MET A 37 -2.04 -5.68 1.46
N PHE A 38 -2.09 -6.37 0.32
CA PHE A 38 -1.20 -6.11 -0.80
C PHE A 38 -1.44 -4.71 -1.40
N LEU A 39 -2.71 -4.33 -1.67
CA LEU A 39 -3.05 -3.00 -2.16
C LEU A 39 -2.67 -1.89 -1.17
N PHE A 40 -2.90 -2.12 0.12
CA PHE A 40 -2.45 -1.24 1.20
C PHE A 40 -0.94 -1.02 1.16
N SER A 41 -0.17 -2.11 0.99
CA SER A 41 1.29 -2.06 0.94
C SER A 41 1.81 -1.22 -0.23
N ILE A 42 1.25 -1.41 -1.42
CA ILE A 42 1.61 -0.60 -2.60
C ILE A 42 1.28 0.87 -2.34
N LYS A 43 0.08 1.17 -1.81
CA LYS A 43 -0.33 2.54 -1.48
C LYS A 43 0.61 3.20 -0.49
N PHE A 44 0.94 2.51 0.59
CA PHE A 44 1.81 3.00 1.64
C PHE A 44 3.20 3.34 1.09
N LEU A 45 3.80 2.43 0.32
CA LEU A 45 5.09 2.68 -0.32
C LEU A 45 5.01 3.85 -1.31
N PHE A 46 3.96 3.90 -2.12
CA PHE A 46 3.78 5.00 -3.07
C PHE A 46 3.71 6.35 -2.36
N VAL A 47 2.99 6.42 -1.23
CA VAL A 47 2.92 7.64 -0.41
C VAL A 47 4.29 7.98 0.19
N ALA A 48 4.97 7.00 0.80
CA ALA A 48 6.28 7.20 1.40
C ALA A 48 7.31 7.71 0.38
N PHE A 49 7.41 7.07 -0.79
CA PHE A 49 8.39 7.46 -1.80
C PHE A 49 8.07 8.79 -2.49
N GLN A 50 6.80 9.15 -2.61
CA GLN A 50 6.39 10.31 -3.42
C GLN A 50 6.10 11.57 -2.61
N PHE A 51 5.48 11.43 -1.43
CA PHE A 51 5.09 12.58 -0.60
C PHE A 51 6.03 12.79 0.58
N MET A 52 6.63 11.72 1.12
CA MET A 52 7.64 11.83 2.19
C MET A 52 9.07 11.89 1.63
N GLU A 53 9.19 12.03 0.30
CA GLU A 53 10.46 12.11 -0.43
C GLU A 53 11.47 11.00 -0.08
N LEU A 54 10.99 9.81 0.28
CA LEU A 54 11.86 8.70 0.71
C LEU A 54 12.94 8.33 -0.32
N LYS A 55 12.72 8.68 -1.59
CA LYS A 55 13.72 8.57 -2.67
C LYS A 55 15.05 9.21 -2.28
N LYS A 56 15.00 10.41 -1.69
CA LYS A 56 16.15 11.23 -1.27
C LYS A 56 16.70 10.83 0.11
N ALA A 57 15.96 10.03 0.87
CA ALA A 57 16.37 9.61 2.20
C ALA A 57 17.49 8.56 2.16
N ASN A 58 18.25 8.49 3.27
CA ASN A 58 19.26 7.45 3.48
C ASN A 58 18.63 6.05 3.39
N ILE A 59 19.42 5.07 2.94
CA ILE A 59 19.02 3.67 2.79
C ILE A 59 18.45 3.09 4.10
N ALA A 60 18.95 3.54 5.25
CA ALA A 60 18.47 3.13 6.57
C ALA A 60 16.95 3.41 6.73
N TRP A 61 16.48 4.58 6.30
CA TRP A 61 15.05 4.92 6.36
C TRP A 61 14.21 4.07 5.42
N LYS A 62 14.75 3.73 4.25
CA LYS A 62 14.08 2.83 3.29
C LYS A 62 13.90 1.44 3.91
N LEU A 63 14.95 0.91 4.55
CA LEU A 63 14.89 -0.38 5.24
C LEU A 63 13.88 -0.36 6.39
N ILE A 64 13.95 0.64 7.29
CA ILE A 64 13.03 0.76 8.42
C ILE A 64 11.57 0.74 7.97
N ILE A 65 11.23 1.50 6.92
CA ILE A 65 9.86 1.56 6.41
C ILE A 65 9.41 0.21 5.84
N ILE A 66 10.27 -0.49 5.12
CA ILE A 66 9.96 -1.83 4.60
C ILE A 66 9.77 -2.81 5.76
N THR A 67 10.63 -2.76 6.79
CA THR A 67 10.51 -3.62 7.97
C THR A 67 9.21 -3.35 8.73
N ILE A 68 8.84 -2.09 8.93
CA ILE A 68 7.57 -1.71 9.56
C ILE A 68 6.38 -2.22 8.74
N LEU A 69 6.44 -2.09 7.41
CA LEU A 69 5.38 -2.57 6.54
C LEU A 69 5.20 -4.10 6.65
N ILE A 70 6.30 -4.84 6.68
CA ILE A 70 6.29 -6.30 6.89
C ILE A 70 5.70 -6.65 8.25
N LEU A 71 6.10 -5.93 9.31
CA LEU A 71 5.58 -6.13 10.67
C LEU A 71 4.08 -5.84 10.80
N ILE A 72 3.50 -5.00 9.94
CA ILE A 72 2.05 -4.76 9.91
C ILE A 72 1.34 -5.82 9.06
N VAL A 73 1.90 -6.17 7.90
CA VAL A 73 1.24 -7.03 6.91
C VAL A 73 1.24 -8.49 7.34
N LEU A 74 2.37 -9.02 7.82
CA LEU A 74 2.49 -10.43 8.17
C LEU A 74 1.53 -10.87 9.28
N PRO A 75 1.42 -10.18 10.43
CA PRO A 75 0.51 -10.61 11.49
C PRO A 75 -0.95 -10.59 11.05
N VAL A 76 -1.36 -9.57 10.28
CA VAL A 76 -2.73 -9.48 9.77
C VAL A 76 -3.05 -10.67 8.87
N ILE A 77 -2.11 -11.07 8.01
CA ILE A 77 -2.31 -12.26 7.16
C ILE A 77 -2.36 -13.52 8.02
N LEU A 78 -1.39 -13.72 8.93
CA LEU A 78 -1.29 -14.91 9.78
C LEU A 78 -2.49 -15.13 10.71
N ILE A 79 -3.07 -14.07 11.26
CA ILE A 79 -4.27 -14.16 12.12
C ILE A 79 -5.50 -14.61 11.32
N ASN A 80 -5.52 -14.34 10.01
CA ASN A 80 -6.66 -14.64 9.14
C ASN A 80 -6.43 -15.87 8.24
N ILE A 81 -5.31 -16.58 8.39
CA ILE A 81 -5.06 -17.91 7.78
C ILE A 81 -5.72 -18.98 8.64
#